data_AF-U1JMB5-F1
#
_entry.id   AF-U1JMB5-F1
#
_cell.length_a   1.000
_cell.length_b   1.000
_cell.length_c   1.000
_cell.angle_alpha   90.00
_cell.angle_beta   90.00
_cell.angle_gamma   90.00
#
_symmetry.space_group_name_H-M   'P 1'
#
loop_
_entity.id
_entity.type
_entity.pdbx_description
1 polymer ?
#
loop_
_entity_poly.entity_id
_entity_poly.type
_entity_poly.pdbx_seq_one_letter_code
_entity_poly.pdbx_strand_id
1 'polypeptide(L)'
;MNKLLCSSLFFSAHFTVNAADVNQADIHMSHKLTDTGKIYSVHSSQKQKSTTLYSADIDVQTNQVTVTVSQGHPAQIGKLIIDHEEVVAHSSNGKIAWRESRKSKEKLCLPEMFAEFIRVHLNTLKSGKTLTCYGPILKAKKLAPFNVALKSDTPDSLVFEVGPGSFGMWFFMDTVEIHLNKAATKMIYYKGITPAPQGLEGKMAYLEYKGDVNNYKLNSHIIDSILW
;
A
#
# COMPACT_ATOMS: atom_id res chain seq x y z
N MET A 1 34.16 47.04 -44.81
CA MET A 1 34.16 45.63 -44.30
C MET A 1 33.83 45.66 -42.81
N ASN A 2 32.58 45.38 -42.46
CA ASN A 2 32.10 45.32 -41.07
C ASN A 2 32.54 44.00 -40.43
N LYS A 3 33.20 44.07 -39.27
CA LYS A 3 33.35 42.92 -38.36
C LYS A 3 32.37 43.11 -37.20
N LEU A 4 31.30 42.31 -37.20
CA LEU A 4 30.43 42.09 -36.06
C LEU A 4 31.22 41.32 -34.98
N LEU A 5 31.52 41.97 -33.87
CA LEU A 5 31.94 41.31 -32.64
C LEU A 5 30.67 41.03 -31.81
N CYS A 6 30.26 39.77 -31.81
CA CYS A 6 29.24 39.24 -30.91
C CYS A 6 29.91 39.02 -29.55
N SER A 7 29.82 40.00 -28.66
CA SER A 7 30.27 39.86 -27.28
C SER A 7 29.19 39.11 -26.50
N SER A 8 29.27 37.78 -26.48
CA SER A 8 28.46 36.94 -25.61
C SER A 8 28.82 37.24 -24.15
N LEU A 9 27.92 37.95 -23.46
CA LEU A 9 27.85 38.01 -22.01
C LEU A 9 27.59 36.60 -21.49
N PHE A 10 28.65 35.87 -21.15
CA PHE A 10 28.54 34.70 -20.29
C PHE A 10 28.19 35.19 -18.89
N PHE A 11 26.90 35.31 -18.60
CA PHE A 11 26.41 35.23 -17.23
C PHE A 11 26.71 33.81 -16.74
N SER A 12 27.84 33.62 -16.07
CA SER A 12 28.08 32.48 -15.21
C SER A 12 27.09 32.56 -14.05
N ALA A 13 25.85 32.15 -14.27
CA ALA A 13 24.96 31.82 -13.17
C ALA A 13 25.67 30.72 -12.37
N HIS A 14 26.22 31.09 -11.22
CA HIS A 14 26.55 30.11 -10.20
C HIS A 14 25.24 29.42 -9.84
N PHE A 15 25.00 28.26 -10.44
CA PHE A 15 24.04 27.31 -9.92
C PHE A 15 24.62 26.79 -8.62
N THR A 16 24.32 27.48 -7.52
CA THR A 16 24.33 26.88 -6.21
C THR A 16 23.24 25.82 -6.24
N VAL A 17 23.62 24.57 -6.50
CA VAL A 17 22.81 23.44 -6.08
C VAL A 17 22.90 23.44 -4.56
N ASN A 18 22.02 24.20 -3.92
CA ASN A 18 21.72 23.95 -2.53
C ASN A 18 21.15 22.54 -2.51
N ALA A 19 21.98 21.57 -2.13
CA ALA A 19 21.50 20.30 -1.65
C ALA A 19 20.50 20.66 -0.54
N ALA A 20 19.21 20.49 -0.83
CA ALA A 20 18.19 20.65 0.18
C ALA A 20 18.60 19.73 1.32
N ASP A 21 18.81 20.33 2.49
CA ASP A 21 19.09 19.63 3.74
C ASP A 21 18.17 18.42 3.81
N VAL A 22 18.76 17.22 3.76
CA VAL A 22 18.04 15.94 3.68
C VAL A 22 17.51 15.61 5.08
N ASN A 23 16.66 16.51 5.60
CA ASN A 23 15.64 16.17 6.58
C ASN A 23 14.49 15.50 5.81
N GLN A 24 14.79 14.37 5.15
CA GLN A 24 13.76 13.50 4.60
C GLN A 24 12.93 12.97 5.78
N ALA A 25 11.61 13.01 5.63
CA ALA A 25 10.74 12.31 6.54
C ALA A 25 10.95 10.81 6.30
N ASP A 26 11.53 10.10 7.26
CA ASP A 26 11.66 8.65 7.17
C ASP A 26 10.29 8.05 7.47
N ILE A 27 9.65 7.45 6.47
CA ILE A 27 8.37 6.79 6.67
C ILE A 27 8.62 5.29 6.82
N HIS A 28 8.20 4.76 7.97
CA HIS A 28 8.32 3.35 8.31
C HIS A 28 6.95 2.72 8.41
N MET A 29 6.80 1.57 7.78
CA MET A 29 5.67 0.69 8.05
C MET A 29 6.05 -0.28 9.18
N SER A 30 5.07 -0.70 9.98
CA SER A 30 5.23 -1.73 11.00
C SER A 30 3.97 -2.59 11.04
N HIS A 31 4.09 -3.81 11.55
CA HIS A 31 2.90 -4.55 11.96
C HIS A 31 3.15 -5.33 13.23
N LYS A 32 2.05 -5.71 13.88
CA LYS A 32 2.00 -6.73 14.91
C LYS A 32 0.97 -7.77 14.52
N LEU A 33 1.38 -9.03 14.46
CA LEU A 33 0.47 -10.13 14.16
C LEU A 33 -0.29 -10.53 15.43
N THR A 34 -1.56 -10.86 15.28
CA THR A 34 -2.39 -11.47 16.33
C THR A 34 -2.73 -12.91 15.90
N ASP A 35 -3.47 -13.64 16.72
CA ASP A 35 -3.87 -15.01 16.37
C ASP A 35 -4.80 -15.04 15.14
N THR A 36 -5.70 -14.05 15.02
CA THR A 36 -6.71 -13.95 13.95
C THR A 36 -6.46 -12.79 12.98
N GLY A 37 -5.39 -12.02 13.15
CA GLY A 37 -5.30 -10.74 12.48
C GLY A 37 -3.92 -10.08 12.46
N LYS A 38 -3.94 -8.79 12.13
CA LYS A 38 -2.76 -7.95 12.00
C LYS A 38 -3.11 -6.51 12.37
N ILE A 39 -2.31 -5.91 13.24
CA ILE A 39 -2.27 -4.46 13.43
C ILE A 39 -1.22 -3.91 12.49
N TYR A 40 -1.62 -3.09 11.54
CA TYR A 40 -0.76 -2.44 10.55
C TYR A 40 -0.62 -0.96 10.87
N SER A 41 0.61 -0.45 10.85
CA SER A 41 0.86 0.96 11.15
C SER A 41 1.89 1.58 10.19
N VAL A 42 1.72 2.87 9.93
CA VAL A 42 2.66 3.71 9.17
C VAL A 42 3.06 4.88 10.07
N HIS A 43 4.35 5.11 10.22
CA HIS A 43 4.91 6.18 11.05
C HIS A 43 5.85 7.05 10.24
N SER A 44 5.81 8.36 10.49
CA SER A 44 6.82 9.30 10.02
C SER A 44 7.76 9.62 11.17
N SER A 45 9.06 9.51 10.93
CA SER A 45 10.11 10.04 11.79
C SER A 45 10.61 11.34 11.19
N GLN A 46 10.34 12.46 11.86
CA GLN A 46 10.91 13.76 11.52
C GLN A 46 11.55 14.36 12.76
N LYS A 47 12.82 14.78 12.66
CA LYS A 47 13.55 15.47 13.76
C LYS A 47 13.43 14.71 15.09
N GLN A 48 13.60 13.38 15.06
CA GLN A 48 13.51 12.46 16.21
C GLN A 48 12.11 12.37 16.88
N LYS A 49 11.06 12.91 16.28
CA LYS A 49 9.67 12.64 16.69
C LYS A 49 9.02 11.65 15.74
N SER A 50 8.55 10.53 16.29
CA SER A 50 7.75 9.55 15.57
C SER A 50 6.27 9.93 15.65
N THR A 51 5.64 10.10 14.50
CA THR A 51 4.21 10.39 14.37
C THR A 51 3.55 9.28 13.58
N THR A 52 2.54 8.64 14.15
CA THR A 52 1.73 7.67 13.40
C THR A 52 0.90 8.41 12.34
N LEU A 53 1.06 8.00 11.08
CA LEU A 53 0.31 8.52 9.95
C LEU A 53 -0.93 7.69 9.67
N TYR A 54 -0.84 6.38 9.87
CA TYR A 54 -1.92 5.44 9.63
C TYR A 54 -1.85 4.28 10.63
N SER A 55 -3.00 3.82 11.10
CA SER A 55 -3.10 2.62 11.92
C SER A 55 -4.42 1.91 11.63
N ALA A 56 -4.32 0.63 11.31
CA ALA A 56 -5.45 -0.25 11.06
C ALA A 56 -5.30 -1.55 11.86
N ASP A 57 -6.36 -1.99 12.52
CA ASP A 57 -6.48 -3.31 13.12
C ASP A 57 -7.35 -4.19 12.21
N ILE A 58 -6.76 -5.26 11.67
CA ILE A 58 -7.41 -6.21 10.78
C ILE A 58 -7.67 -7.49 11.56
N ASP A 59 -8.94 -7.86 11.71
CA ASP A 59 -9.37 -9.15 12.26
C ASP A 59 -9.96 -10.01 11.14
N VAL A 60 -9.40 -11.20 10.95
CA VAL A 60 -9.76 -12.15 9.89
C VAL A 60 -10.42 -13.37 10.53
N GLN A 61 -11.73 -13.49 10.30
CA GLN A 61 -12.52 -14.67 10.63
C GLN A 61 -12.91 -15.40 9.34
N THR A 62 -13.30 -16.67 9.47
CA THR A 62 -13.74 -17.49 8.32
C THR A 62 -14.85 -16.81 7.52
N ASN A 63 -15.86 -16.25 8.19
CA ASN A 63 -17.06 -15.68 7.55
C ASN A 63 -17.12 -14.14 7.57
N GLN A 64 -16.09 -13.48 8.09
CA GLN A 64 -16.09 -12.02 8.18
C GLN A 64 -14.67 -11.50 8.31
N VAL A 65 -14.38 -10.38 7.65
CA VAL A 65 -13.18 -9.59 7.91
C VAL A 65 -13.58 -8.21 8.40
N THR A 66 -12.94 -7.77 9.47
CA THR A 66 -13.09 -6.42 10.00
C THR A 66 -11.78 -5.67 9.87
N VAL A 67 -11.84 -4.44 9.35
CA VAL A 67 -10.72 -3.48 9.39
C VAL A 67 -11.15 -2.27 10.20
N THR A 68 -10.46 -1.97 11.29
CA THR A 68 -10.71 -0.78 12.10
C THR A 68 -9.57 0.21 11.93
N VAL A 69 -9.83 1.35 11.30
CA VAL A 69 -8.84 2.41 11.09
C VAL A 69 -8.97 3.44 12.21
N SER A 70 -7.99 3.46 13.11
CA SER A 70 -7.95 4.38 14.26
C SER A 70 -7.19 5.67 13.97
N GLN A 71 -6.29 5.66 12.99
CA GLN A 71 -5.49 6.81 12.58
C GLN A 71 -5.29 6.80 11.07
N GLY A 72 -5.38 7.95 10.41
CA GLY A 72 -5.31 8.07 8.96
C GLY A 72 -5.97 9.34 8.45
N HIS A 73 -6.19 9.39 7.13
CA HIS A 73 -6.99 10.47 6.55
C HIS A 73 -8.41 10.45 7.13
N PRO A 74 -9.06 11.58 7.46
CA PRO A 74 -10.38 11.60 8.10
C PRO A 74 -11.45 10.79 7.36
N ALA A 75 -11.40 10.75 6.02
CA ALA A 75 -12.31 9.95 5.20
C ALA A 75 -12.09 8.41 5.28
N GLN A 76 -11.01 7.96 5.91
CA GLN A 76 -10.67 6.54 6.10
C GLN A 76 -10.93 6.06 7.53
N ILE A 77 -11.01 6.98 8.51
CA ILE A 77 -11.21 6.63 9.92
C ILE A 77 -12.60 6.03 10.12
N GLY A 78 -12.64 4.85 10.75
CA GLY A 78 -13.87 4.11 10.98
C GLY A 78 -13.66 2.60 10.90
N LYS A 79 -14.69 1.88 10.44
CA LYS A 79 -14.72 0.43 10.40
C LYS A 79 -15.16 -0.07 9.03
N LEU A 80 -14.44 -1.00 8.44
CA LEU A 80 -14.86 -1.77 7.28
C LEU A 80 -15.25 -3.18 7.74
N ILE A 81 -16.39 -3.67 7.27
CA ILE A 81 -16.86 -5.04 7.49
C ILE A 81 -17.04 -5.67 6.12
N ILE A 82 -16.48 -6.87 5.95
CA ILE A 82 -16.55 -7.66 4.73
C ILE A 82 -17.14 -9.01 5.09
N ASP A 83 -18.19 -9.43 4.42
CA ASP A 83 -18.78 -10.76 4.56
C ASP A 83 -19.05 -11.40 3.18
N HIS A 84 -19.93 -12.39 3.13
CA HIS A 84 -20.24 -13.16 1.91
C HIS A 84 -21.05 -12.32 0.92
N GLU A 85 -21.84 -11.37 1.43
CA GLU A 85 -22.83 -10.63 0.66
C GLU A 85 -22.33 -9.24 0.29
N GLU A 86 -21.60 -8.58 1.19
CA GLU A 86 -21.28 -7.17 1.02
C GLU A 86 -19.98 -6.71 1.69
N VAL A 87 -19.59 -5.49 1.30
CA VAL A 87 -18.57 -4.69 1.94
C VAL A 87 -19.22 -3.41 2.45
N VAL A 88 -19.13 -3.17 3.76
CA VAL A 88 -19.75 -2.03 4.45
C VAL A 88 -18.70 -1.21 5.17
N ALA A 89 -18.60 0.07 4.84
CA ALA A 89 -17.78 1.02 5.57
C ALA A 89 -18.65 1.89 6.49
N HIS A 90 -18.25 1.97 7.75
CA HIS A 90 -18.79 2.84 8.77
C HIS A 90 -17.81 3.98 9.04
N SER A 91 -18.32 5.20 9.23
CA SER A 91 -17.51 6.32 9.74
C SER A 91 -17.21 6.15 11.23
N SER A 92 -16.33 7.01 11.76
CA SER A 92 -15.93 7.04 13.18
C SER A 92 -17.08 7.13 14.19
N ASN A 93 -18.23 7.67 13.80
CA ASN A 93 -19.45 7.75 14.62
C ASN A 93 -20.40 6.53 14.46
N GLY A 94 -19.99 5.49 13.75
CA GLY A 94 -20.76 4.26 13.52
C GLY A 94 -21.77 4.31 12.38
N LYS A 95 -22.01 5.46 11.74
CA LYS A 95 -22.93 5.56 10.60
C LYS A 95 -22.36 4.87 9.36
N ILE A 96 -23.22 4.25 8.55
CA ILE A 96 -22.82 3.69 7.25
C ILE A 96 -22.41 4.85 6.34
N ALA A 97 -21.14 4.83 5.92
CA ALA A 97 -20.56 5.80 5.00
C ALA A 97 -20.65 5.33 3.53
N TRP A 98 -20.59 4.01 3.33
CA TRP A 98 -20.64 3.34 2.04
C TRP A 98 -20.96 1.83 2.22
N ARG A 99 -21.62 1.23 1.23
CA ARG A 99 -21.95 -0.19 1.14
C ARG A 99 -21.91 -0.60 -0.33
N GLU A 100 -21.38 -1.80 -0.61
CA GLU A 100 -21.40 -2.39 -1.95
C GLU A 100 -21.56 -3.91 -1.87
N SER A 101 -22.41 -4.48 -2.72
CA SER A 101 -22.60 -5.93 -2.81
C SER A 101 -21.35 -6.60 -3.37
N ARG A 102 -20.99 -7.72 -2.78
CA ARG A 102 -19.88 -8.54 -3.22
C ARG A 102 -20.31 -9.49 -4.31
N LYS A 103 -19.46 -9.66 -5.32
CA LYS A 103 -19.61 -10.74 -6.29
C LYS A 103 -18.90 -11.99 -5.78
N SER A 104 -19.63 -13.09 -5.69
CA SER A 104 -19.16 -14.35 -5.06
C SER A 104 -17.91 -15.00 -5.67
N LYS A 105 -17.49 -14.58 -6.88
CA LYS A 105 -16.28 -15.11 -7.56
C LYS A 105 -15.07 -14.18 -7.47
N GLU A 106 -15.24 -12.97 -6.95
CA GLU A 106 -14.18 -11.97 -6.91
C GLU A 106 -13.37 -12.12 -5.61
N LYS A 107 -12.04 -12.29 -5.77
CA LYS A 107 -11.09 -12.26 -4.67
C LYS A 107 -11.00 -10.85 -4.12
N LEU A 108 -10.94 -10.71 -2.80
CA LEU A 108 -10.71 -9.45 -2.14
C LEU A 108 -9.27 -9.34 -1.65
N CYS A 109 -8.65 -8.19 -1.86
CA CYS A 109 -7.32 -7.86 -1.37
C CYS A 109 -7.36 -6.53 -0.63
N LEU A 110 -6.94 -6.56 0.63
CA LEU A 110 -6.78 -5.37 1.45
C LEU A 110 -5.36 -4.83 1.20
N PRO A 111 -5.18 -3.51 1.01
CA PRO A 111 -3.84 -2.93 0.87
C PRO A 111 -2.90 -3.30 2.02
N GLU A 112 -3.43 -3.39 3.24
CA GLU A 112 -2.70 -3.81 4.42
C GLU A 112 -2.26 -5.27 4.33
N MET A 113 -2.88 -6.11 3.50
CA MET A 113 -2.66 -7.55 3.39
C MET A 113 -2.17 -8.02 2.01
N PHE A 114 -1.63 -7.12 1.19
CA PHE A 114 -1.15 -7.50 -0.15
C PHE A 114 -0.04 -8.57 -0.11
N ALA A 115 0.86 -8.52 0.86
CA ALA A 115 1.92 -9.50 0.99
C ALA A 115 1.37 -10.91 1.29
N GLU A 116 0.35 -11.00 2.13
CA GLU A 116 -0.37 -12.23 2.45
C GLU A 116 -1.15 -12.75 1.24
N PHE A 117 -1.83 -11.87 0.48
CA PHE A 117 -2.49 -12.22 -0.78
C PHE A 117 -1.51 -12.83 -1.78
N ILE A 118 -0.36 -12.17 -1.99
CA ILE A 118 0.70 -12.66 -2.86
C ILE A 118 1.18 -14.04 -2.42
N ARG A 119 1.41 -14.22 -1.11
CA ARG A 119 1.92 -15.48 -0.55
C ARG A 119 0.95 -16.63 -0.80
N VAL A 120 -0.35 -16.46 -0.56
CA VAL A 120 -1.32 -17.54 -0.79
C VAL A 120 -1.50 -17.88 -2.26
N HIS A 121 -1.33 -16.91 -3.14
CA HIS A 121 -1.40 -17.14 -4.57
C HIS A 121 -0.03 -17.28 -5.26
N LEU A 122 1.03 -17.53 -4.49
CA LEU A 122 2.41 -17.48 -4.96
C LEU A 122 2.66 -18.40 -6.15
N ASN A 123 2.15 -19.63 -6.12
CA ASN A 123 2.33 -20.60 -7.20
C ASN A 123 1.71 -20.11 -8.51
N THR A 124 0.56 -19.44 -8.43
CA THR A 124 -0.11 -18.88 -9.62
C THR A 124 0.70 -17.72 -10.18
N LEU A 125 1.15 -16.79 -9.31
CA LEU A 125 1.95 -15.64 -9.73
C LEU A 125 3.31 -16.06 -10.31
N LYS A 126 3.96 -17.07 -9.73
CA LYS A 126 5.21 -17.65 -10.23
C LYS A 126 5.09 -18.34 -11.59
N SER A 127 3.89 -18.75 -11.98
CA SER A 127 3.62 -19.27 -13.33
C SER A 127 3.52 -18.17 -14.40
N GLY A 128 3.74 -16.90 -14.03
CA GLY A 128 3.64 -15.74 -14.92
C GLY A 128 2.21 -15.20 -15.09
N LYS A 129 1.24 -15.73 -14.34
CA LYS A 129 -0.16 -15.25 -14.40
C LYS A 129 -0.33 -14.01 -13.55
N THR A 130 -0.96 -12.99 -14.12
CA THR A 130 -1.49 -11.84 -13.37
C THR A 130 -2.80 -12.22 -12.70
N LEU A 131 -2.97 -11.81 -11.44
CA LEU A 131 -4.20 -11.99 -10.69
C LEU A 131 -4.92 -10.66 -10.52
N THR A 132 -6.23 -10.66 -10.74
CA THR A 132 -7.10 -9.56 -10.36
C THR A 132 -7.74 -9.84 -9.01
N CYS A 133 -7.67 -8.88 -8.12
CA CYS A 133 -8.38 -8.87 -6.84
C CYS A 133 -9.07 -7.52 -6.66
N TYR A 134 -10.10 -7.44 -5.84
CA TYR A 134 -10.85 -6.22 -5.60
C TYR A 134 -10.56 -5.74 -4.19
N GLY A 135 -10.50 -4.44 -3.98
CA GLY A 135 -10.39 -3.94 -2.62
C GLY A 135 -11.02 -2.58 -2.44
N PRO A 136 -11.23 -2.19 -1.18
CA PRO A 136 -11.95 -0.99 -0.81
C PRO A 136 -11.11 0.25 -1.11
N ILE A 137 -11.63 1.17 -1.92
CA ILE A 137 -11.10 2.53 -2.04
C ILE A 137 -12.02 3.47 -1.27
N LEU A 138 -11.78 3.62 0.03
CA LEU A 138 -12.68 4.34 0.94
C LEU A 138 -12.97 5.78 0.49
N LYS A 139 -11.97 6.49 -0.04
CA LYS A 139 -12.13 7.86 -0.58
C LYS A 139 -13.08 7.92 -1.78
N ALA A 140 -13.07 6.88 -2.62
CA ALA A 140 -13.91 6.78 -3.81
C ALA A 140 -15.22 6.01 -3.57
N LYS A 141 -15.43 5.48 -2.35
CA LYS A 141 -16.61 4.70 -1.95
C LYS A 141 -16.95 3.61 -2.96
N LYS A 142 -15.97 2.75 -3.25
CA LYS A 142 -16.13 1.64 -4.20
C LYS A 142 -15.20 0.48 -3.92
N LEU A 143 -15.58 -0.70 -4.40
CA LEU A 143 -14.68 -1.81 -4.65
C LEU A 143 -14.01 -1.63 -6.00
N ALA A 144 -12.68 -1.69 -6.02
CA ALA A 144 -11.89 -1.38 -7.20
C ALA A 144 -10.90 -2.52 -7.51
N PRO A 145 -10.74 -2.91 -8.79
CA PRO A 145 -9.86 -4.01 -9.17
C PRO A 145 -8.38 -3.61 -9.12
N PHE A 146 -7.56 -4.38 -8.43
CA PHE A 146 -6.11 -4.33 -8.48
C PHE A 146 -5.58 -5.51 -9.30
N ASN A 147 -4.49 -5.28 -10.02
CA ASN A 147 -3.74 -6.33 -10.68
C ASN A 147 -2.46 -6.60 -9.90
N VAL A 148 -2.19 -7.89 -9.66
CA VAL A 148 -1.00 -8.38 -8.95
C VAL A 148 -0.22 -9.29 -9.89
N ALA A 149 1.05 -8.98 -10.13
CA ALA A 149 1.91 -9.78 -11.01
C ALA A 149 3.31 -9.96 -10.42
N LEU A 150 3.98 -11.05 -10.79
CA LEU A 150 5.41 -11.21 -10.51
C LEU A 150 6.20 -10.36 -11.53
N LYS A 151 7.00 -9.43 -11.03
CA LYS A 151 7.86 -8.55 -11.83
C LYS A 151 9.25 -9.12 -12.01
N SER A 152 9.84 -9.68 -10.95
CA SER A 152 11.18 -10.25 -10.99
C SER A 152 11.32 -11.38 -9.97
N ASP A 153 12.08 -12.41 -10.34
CA ASP A 153 12.47 -13.52 -9.49
C ASP A 153 14.00 -13.65 -9.49
N THR A 154 14.63 -13.23 -8.40
CA THR A 154 16.09 -13.27 -8.23
C THR A 154 16.49 -14.39 -7.25
N PRO A 155 17.79 -14.69 -7.07
CA PRO A 155 18.22 -15.63 -6.04
C PRO A 155 17.76 -15.24 -4.64
N ASP A 156 17.74 -13.94 -4.32
CA ASP A 156 17.51 -13.43 -2.97
C ASP A 156 16.06 -12.99 -2.71
N SER A 157 15.36 -12.52 -3.76
CA SER A 157 14.07 -11.86 -3.63
C SER A 157 13.09 -12.18 -4.75
N LEU A 158 11.81 -12.04 -4.41
CA LEU A 158 10.67 -12.03 -5.32
C LEU A 158 10.08 -10.62 -5.31
N VAL A 159 9.99 -9.99 -6.47
CA VAL A 159 9.43 -8.64 -6.63
C VAL A 159 8.07 -8.75 -7.30
N PHE A 160 7.04 -8.32 -6.59
CA PHE A 160 5.68 -8.27 -7.10
C PHE A 160 5.26 -6.84 -7.35
N GLU A 161 4.43 -6.66 -8.36
CA GLU A 161 3.83 -5.39 -8.71
C GLU A 161 2.34 -5.46 -8.40
N VAL A 162 1.82 -4.48 -7.65
CA VAL A 162 0.40 -4.28 -7.40
C VAL A 162 0.01 -2.94 -7.99
N GLY A 163 -0.90 -2.95 -8.95
CA GLY A 163 -1.27 -1.76 -9.68
C GLY A 163 -2.77 -1.66 -9.96
N PRO A 164 -3.20 -0.55 -10.56
CA PRO A 164 -4.59 -0.35 -10.95
C PRO A 164 -5.04 -1.40 -11.99
N GLY A 165 -6.16 -2.07 -11.71
CA GLY A 165 -6.79 -3.05 -12.61
C GLY A 165 -7.78 -2.43 -13.60
N SER A 166 -7.96 -1.11 -13.57
CA SER A 166 -8.77 -0.36 -14.52
C SER A 166 -8.19 1.03 -14.76
N PHE A 167 -8.44 1.63 -15.92
CA PHE A 167 -7.98 2.98 -16.26
C PHE A 167 -8.45 4.02 -15.24
N GLY A 168 -9.70 3.95 -14.79
CA GLY A 168 -10.24 4.86 -13.78
C GLY A 168 -9.53 4.82 -12.43
N MET A 169 -8.77 3.76 -12.12
CA MET A 169 -7.99 3.67 -10.87
C MET A 169 -6.65 4.38 -10.92
N TRP A 170 -6.14 4.69 -12.11
CA TRP A 170 -4.88 5.43 -12.27
C TRP A 170 -4.97 6.83 -11.63
N PHE A 171 -6.18 7.37 -11.48
CA PHE A 171 -6.42 8.64 -10.79
C PHE A 171 -6.35 8.56 -9.26
N PHE A 172 -6.35 7.35 -8.69
CA PHE A 172 -6.42 7.13 -7.24
C PHE A 172 -5.18 6.43 -6.67
N MET A 173 -4.43 5.73 -7.51
CA MET A 173 -3.32 4.88 -7.12
C MET A 173 -2.32 4.77 -8.26
N ASP A 174 -1.05 4.95 -7.92
CA ASP A 174 0.07 4.47 -8.72
C ASP A 174 0.45 3.05 -8.33
N THR A 175 1.14 2.38 -9.23
CA THR A 175 1.70 1.06 -9.01
C THR A 175 2.66 1.03 -7.81
N VAL A 176 2.54 -0.02 -7.00
CA VAL A 176 3.42 -0.29 -5.86
C VAL A 176 4.16 -1.61 -6.07
N GLU A 177 5.38 -1.71 -5.56
CA GLU A 177 6.18 -2.94 -5.57
C GLU A 177 6.30 -3.51 -4.16
N ILE A 178 6.11 -4.82 -4.06
CA ILE A 178 6.27 -5.59 -2.84
C ILE A 178 7.40 -6.58 -3.04
N HIS A 179 8.47 -6.41 -2.27
CA HIS A 179 9.64 -7.26 -2.34
C HIS A 179 9.57 -8.23 -1.17
N LEU A 180 9.46 -9.52 -1.51
CA LEU A 180 9.53 -10.60 -0.55
C LEU A 180 10.89 -11.28 -0.63
N ASN A 181 11.34 -11.90 0.46
CA ASN A 181 12.46 -12.84 0.36
C ASN A 181 12.08 -14.03 -0.55
N LYS A 182 13.07 -14.80 -1.00
CA LYS A 182 12.87 -15.94 -1.91
C LYS A 182 11.77 -16.93 -1.49
N ALA A 183 11.61 -17.14 -0.18
CA ALA A 183 10.61 -18.04 0.40
C ALA A 183 9.21 -17.41 0.57
N ALA A 184 9.02 -16.14 0.21
CA ALA A 184 7.79 -15.37 0.45
C ALA A 184 7.30 -15.40 1.91
N THR A 185 8.25 -15.40 2.85
CA THR A 185 7.97 -15.43 4.30
C THR A 185 8.16 -14.09 4.97
N LYS A 186 8.87 -13.16 4.35
CA LYS A 186 9.14 -11.81 4.87
C LYS A 186 9.04 -10.79 3.75
N MET A 187 8.43 -9.64 4.04
CA MET A 187 8.49 -8.46 3.18
C MET A 187 9.76 -7.72 3.57
N ILE A 188 10.70 -7.68 2.64
CA ILE A 188 12.02 -7.08 2.83
C ILE A 188 12.04 -5.62 2.41
N TYR A 189 11.15 -5.23 1.49
CA TYR A 189 11.05 -3.89 0.98
C TYR A 189 9.65 -3.64 0.37
N TYR A 190 9.18 -2.41 0.45
CA TYR A 190 7.95 -1.94 -0.18
C TYR A 190 8.28 -0.64 -0.91
N LYS A 191 7.84 -0.48 -2.15
CA LYS A 191 8.04 0.73 -2.94
C LYS A 191 6.70 1.24 -3.43
N GLY A 192 6.30 2.45 -3.04
CA GLY A 192 5.03 3.00 -3.48
C GLY A 192 4.82 4.41 -2.94
N ILE A 193 3.70 5.02 -3.31
CA ILE A 193 3.35 6.37 -2.89
C ILE A 193 2.53 6.30 -1.60
N THR A 194 3.08 6.83 -0.52
CA THR A 194 2.26 7.39 0.56
C THR A 194 2.10 8.89 0.40
N PRO A 195 0.95 9.47 0.82
CA PRO A 195 0.82 10.91 0.87
C PRO A 195 1.99 11.49 1.66
N ALA A 196 2.71 12.46 1.08
CA ALA A 196 3.80 13.11 1.75
C ALA A 196 3.27 13.85 2.99
N PRO A 197 4.00 13.83 4.12
CA PRO A 197 3.57 14.56 5.31
C PRO A 197 3.47 16.07 5.04
N GLN A 198 2.66 16.74 5.85
CA GLN A 198 2.37 18.17 5.75
C GLN A 198 3.69 18.99 5.71
N GLY A 199 3.87 19.81 4.67
CA GLY A 199 5.11 20.56 4.40
C GLY A 199 6.01 19.99 3.29
N LEU A 200 5.66 18.83 2.71
CA LEU A 200 6.32 18.22 1.55
C LEU A 200 5.36 18.06 0.35
N GLU A 201 4.38 18.95 0.21
CA GLU A 201 3.44 18.96 -0.91
C GLU A 201 4.20 18.95 -2.25
N GLY A 202 3.82 18.04 -3.16
CA GLY A 202 4.46 17.85 -4.47
C GLY A 202 5.71 16.95 -4.49
N LYS A 203 6.11 16.33 -3.37
CA LYS A 203 7.21 15.34 -3.31
C LYS A 203 6.70 13.93 -3.01
N MET A 204 7.43 12.92 -3.50
CA MET A 204 7.17 11.50 -3.23
C MET A 204 7.88 11.09 -1.94
N ALA A 205 7.17 10.51 -0.98
CA ALA A 205 7.78 9.90 0.21
C ALA A 205 8.06 8.42 -0.07
N TYR A 206 9.32 8.01 0.05
CA TYR A 206 9.73 6.62 -0.12
C TYR A 206 9.49 5.89 1.19
N LEU A 207 8.70 4.83 1.12
CA LEU A 207 8.46 3.92 2.25
C LEU A 207 9.58 2.89 2.30
N GLU A 208 10.12 2.61 3.47
CA GLU A 208 10.91 1.39 3.69
C GLU A 208 10.18 0.52 4.72
N TYR A 209 9.98 -0.75 4.37
CA TYR A 209 9.34 -1.72 5.23
C TYR A 209 10.15 -3.01 5.34
N LYS A 210 10.32 -3.48 6.58
CA LYS A 210 10.86 -4.80 6.90
C LYS A 210 9.97 -5.50 7.92
N GLY A 211 9.37 -6.63 7.57
CA GLY A 211 8.59 -7.42 8.52
C GLY A 211 8.11 -8.78 8.01
N ASP A 212 7.61 -9.59 8.94
CA ASP A 212 7.31 -11.01 8.71
C ASP A 212 5.95 -11.19 8.04
N VAL A 213 5.90 -11.91 6.92
CA VAL A 213 4.65 -12.23 6.20
C VAL A 213 4.17 -13.64 6.57
N ASN A 214 5.00 -14.40 7.30
CA ASN A 214 4.72 -15.76 7.72
C ASN A 214 4.36 -15.83 9.21
N ASN A 215 3.07 -15.89 9.51
CA ASN A 215 2.57 -16.40 10.78
C ASN A 215 1.61 -17.56 10.51
N TYR A 216 1.94 -18.75 11.02
CA TYR A 216 1.19 -19.96 10.76
C TYR A 216 -0.29 -19.85 11.14
N LYS A 217 -0.61 -19.26 12.31
CA LYS A 217 -1.99 -19.11 12.79
C LYS A 217 -2.81 -18.15 11.92
N LEU A 218 -2.25 -16.98 11.63
CA LEU A 218 -2.92 -16.02 10.74
C LEU A 218 -3.11 -16.64 9.34
N ASN A 219 -2.09 -17.31 8.80
CA ASN A 219 -2.18 -17.91 7.47
C ASN A 219 -3.29 -18.96 7.34
N SER A 220 -3.51 -19.81 8.36
CA SER A 220 -4.65 -20.73 8.34
C SER A 220 -5.98 -19.99 8.30
N HIS A 221 -6.11 -18.88 9.04
CA HIS A 221 -7.34 -18.09 9.01
C HIS A 221 -7.56 -17.40 7.67
N ILE A 222 -6.53 -16.88 7.02
CA ILE A 222 -6.72 -16.16 5.75
C ILE A 222 -7.02 -17.10 4.58
N ILE A 223 -6.37 -18.28 4.52
CA ILE A 223 -6.63 -19.27 3.46
C ILE A 223 -8.09 -19.72 3.48
N ASP A 224 -8.66 -19.92 4.68
CA ASP A 224 -10.06 -20.34 4.84
C ASP A 224 -11.01 -19.13 5.02
N SER A 225 -10.51 -17.90 4.86
CA SER A 225 -11.32 -16.70 5.04
C SER A 225 -12.19 -16.41 3.84
N ILE A 226 -13.16 -15.54 4.08
CA ILE A 226 -14.02 -14.98 3.06
C ILE A 226 -13.26 -14.25 1.95
N LEU A 227 -12.00 -13.86 2.13
CA LEU A 227 -11.32 -12.97 1.18
C LEU A 227 -11.03 -13.66 -0.17
N TRP A 228 -10.67 -14.95 -0.20
CA TRP A 228 -9.97 -15.57 -1.34
C TRP A 228 -10.59 -16.83 -1.90
#